data_AF-A0A8B8F4I5-F1
#
_entry.id   AF-A0A8B8F4I5-F1
#
_cell.length_a   1.000
_cell.length_b   1.000
_cell.length_c   1.000
_cell.angle_alpha   90.00
_cell.angle_beta   90.00
_cell.angle_gamma   90.00
#
_symmetry.space_group_name_H-M   'P 1'
#
loop_
_entity.id
_entity.type
_entity.pdbx_description
1 polymer ?
#
loop_
_entity_poly.entity_id
_entity_poly.type
_entity_poly.pdbx_seq_one_letter_code
_entity_poly.pdbx_strand_id
1 'polypeptide(L)'
;EDFVAFIDAFDEAQLIQLRSSNNKLSDDEEVNIDSSFENYESCKNVEEISITGKMLGQIVLNQLRKMGLNLNKCVGIGTDGCSVMTSEICGAVAEIIKSSPNARRCPCYNHSLNISISKSSKVQSIRNLVGIIKEVVRFFSMSAKRTVILKKYVGHQLTGLCETRWVERHDGVTRFLQDMPKIINTLTEITTWKDSQTSGKAKILVTTLCDSEFIIAIFSFAHLLNFIYCLSKIFQKKNLDLNTAANTIKDTLKVLSKCRENVDTEFSNIFKSSEDLANIIDVELRMPRSCKQQKNRSNYFTNNVEDYYRISIFIPLLDNVIDDLKTRFSQNTLELFQLSFFLPSNFLKLPNGQKEETDKIKSVAKDFQKLLNKNELSSRLVGEYYIWKEKWIREFQNDSSVISNHAIEVLQNCDEDVFPLINKILKLLITLPISNSSSERSFSSLRRLKTWLRSTMCETRLTGLALLNIHRDIAIDIEKLIQRFSKSKRKIPFAI
;
A
#
# COMPACT_ATOMS: atom_id res chain seq x y z
N GLU A 1 -3.30 9.63 23.84
CA GLU A 1 -1.88 9.25 23.73
C GLU A 1 -1.75 8.21 22.64
N ASP A 2 -0.89 8.47 21.66
CA ASP A 2 -0.57 7.47 20.64
C ASP A 2 0.42 6.48 21.25
N PHE A 3 -0.03 5.25 21.46
CA PHE A 3 0.76 4.18 22.06
C PHE A 3 1.25 3.21 20.98
N VAL A 4 2.54 2.84 21.03
CA VAL A 4 3.14 1.86 20.14
C VAL A 4 3.62 0.67 20.97
N ALA A 5 3.06 -0.52 20.71
CA ALA A 5 3.54 -1.78 21.26
C ALA A 5 4.29 -2.60 20.20
N PHE A 6 5.38 -3.21 20.61
CA PHE A 6 6.03 -4.30 19.89
C PHE A 6 5.66 -5.61 20.57
N ILE A 7 5.14 -6.55 19.81
CA ILE A 7 4.67 -7.84 20.30
C ILE A 7 5.45 -8.91 19.55
N ASP A 8 6.05 -9.84 20.29
CA ASP A 8 6.56 -11.06 19.70
C ASP A 8 5.36 -11.95 19.34
N ALA A 9 5.08 -12.03 18.04
CA ALA A 9 3.93 -12.76 17.54
C ALA A 9 4.10 -14.28 17.67
N PHE A 10 5.32 -14.80 17.73
CA PHE A 10 5.57 -16.24 17.86
C PHE A 10 5.39 -16.70 19.31
N ASP A 11 5.89 -15.94 20.28
CA ASP A 11 5.69 -16.24 21.70
C ASP A 11 4.20 -16.20 22.08
N GLU A 12 3.46 -15.18 21.63
CA GLU A 12 2.02 -15.12 21.87
C GLU A 12 1.26 -16.22 21.13
N ALA A 13 1.69 -16.60 19.92
CA ALA A 13 1.10 -17.73 19.20
C ALA A 13 1.31 -19.06 19.95
N GLN A 14 2.51 -19.28 20.52
CA GLN A 14 2.78 -20.44 21.36
C GLN A 14 1.86 -20.48 22.59
N LEU A 15 1.71 -19.36 23.29
CA LEU A 15 0.82 -19.27 24.45
C LEU A 15 -0.65 -19.54 24.08
N ILE A 16 -1.11 -19.06 22.93
CA ILE A 16 -2.46 -19.33 22.43
C ILE A 16 -2.62 -20.82 22.09
N GLN A 17 -1.64 -21.42 21.42
CA GLN A 17 -1.67 -22.83 21.04
C GLN A 17 -1.68 -23.73 22.29
N LEU A 18 -0.83 -23.45 23.28
CA LEU A 18 -0.79 -24.15 24.57
C LEU A 18 -2.14 -24.06 25.32
N ARG A 19 -2.77 -22.87 25.37
CA ARG A 19 -4.10 -22.69 25.97
C ARG A 19 -5.19 -23.45 25.22
N SER A 20 -5.12 -23.50 23.89
CA SER A 20 -6.08 -24.24 23.07
C SER A 20 -5.93 -25.76 23.19
N SER A 21 -4.71 -26.24 23.43
CA SER A 21 -4.42 -27.65 23.71
C SER A 21 -4.89 -28.05 25.12
N ASN A 22 -4.71 -27.18 26.12
CA ASN A 22 -5.17 -27.43 27.49
C ASN A 22 -6.71 -27.38 27.60
N ASN A 23 -7.40 -26.51 26.85
CA ASN A 23 -8.87 -26.47 26.81
C ASN A 23 -9.51 -27.70 26.11
N LYS A 24 -8.71 -28.55 25.44
CA LYS A 24 -9.19 -29.86 24.95
C LYS A 24 -9.00 -30.98 26.00
N LEU A 25 -8.27 -30.70 27.08
CA LEU A 25 -7.95 -31.66 28.14
C LEU A 25 -8.70 -31.38 29.45
N SER A 26 -9.43 -30.26 29.55
CA SER A 26 -10.18 -29.90 30.76
C SER A 26 -11.67 -30.30 30.64
N ASP A 27 -11.94 -31.59 30.75
CA ASP A 27 -13.20 -32.07 31.34
C ASP A 27 -12.99 -32.67 32.74
N ASP A 28 -11.75 -32.76 33.26
CA ASP A 28 -11.51 -33.14 34.65
C ASP A 28 -10.29 -32.41 35.25
N GLU A 29 -10.49 -31.94 36.47
CA GLU A 29 -9.54 -31.41 37.47
C GLU A 29 -9.14 -29.90 37.41
N GLU A 30 -9.64 -29.17 38.42
CA GLU A 30 -9.14 -27.87 38.88
C GLU A 30 -7.67 -28.00 39.32
N VAL A 31 -6.77 -27.20 38.73
CA VAL A 31 -5.43 -27.00 39.31
C VAL A 31 -5.06 -25.51 39.36
N ASN A 32 -4.66 -25.12 40.57
CA ASN A 32 -4.28 -23.79 41.03
C ASN A 32 -3.19 -23.11 40.18
N ILE A 33 -3.40 -21.82 39.93
CA ILE A 33 -2.45 -20.90 39.30
C ILE A 33 -1.54 -20.35 40.40
N ASP A 34 -0.43 -21.04 40.70
CA ASP A 34 0.78 -20.41 41.26
C ASP A 34 1.89 -21.46 41.44
N SER A 35 2.85 -21.51 40.52
CA SER A 35 4.29 -21.84 40.76
C SER A 35 5.01 -22.24 39.46
N SER A 36 6.24 -21.72 39.32
CA SER A 36 7.36 -22.23 38.49
C SER A 36 7.09 -22.46 36.99
N PHE A 37 7.53 -21.61 36.04
CA PHE A 37 8.90 -21.14 35.81
C PHE A 37 10.01 -22.21 35.93
N GLU A 38 9.71 -23.49 35.74
CA GLU A 38 10.72 -24.55 35.59
C GLU A 38 10.03 -25.80 34.99
N ASN A 39 10.00 -25.91 33.66
CA ASN A 39 9.86 -27.17 32.92
C ASN A 39 9.94 -26.87 31.42
N TYR A 40 11.17 -26.66 30.92
CA TYR A 40 11.45 -26.45 29.49
C TYR A 40 11.90 -27.73 28.78
N GLU A 41 11.78 -28.90 29.39
CA GLU A 41 12.31 -30.16 28.85
C GLU A 41 11.31 -31.33 28.91
N SER A 42 10.09 -31.17 28.40
CA SER A 42 9.36 -32.35 27.86
C SER A 42 8.15 -31.95 27.00
N CYS A 43 8.38 -31.53 25.75
CA CYS A 43 7.37 -31.63 24.71
C CYS A 43 8.04 -31.84 23.34
N LYS A 44 8.44 -33.09 23.07
CA LYS A 44 8.73 -33.56 21.72
C LYS A 44 7.41 -33.67 20.94
N ASN A 45 6.98 -32.55 20.38
CA ASN A 45 6.16 -32.41 19.16
C ASN A 45 5.98 -30.90 18.93
N VAL A 46 7.06 -30.22 18.54
CA VAL A 46 6.98 -28.82 18.14
C VAL A 46 6.44 -28.81 16.71
N GLU A 47 5.12 -28.77 16.57
CA GLU A 47 4.52 -28.36 15.30
C GLU A 47 5.08 -26.99 14.93
N GLU A 48 5.48 -26.82 13.66
CA GLU A 48 5.96 -25.53 13.17
C GLU A 48 4.87 -24.46 13.36
N ILE A 49 5.15 -23.44 14.16
CA ILE A 49 4.18 -22.40 14.49
C ILE A 49 3.97 -21.51 13.26
N SER A 50 2.85 -21.70 12.59
CA SER A 50 2.45 -20.83 11.48
C SER A 50 1.64 -19.63 11.97
N ILE A 51 2.10 -18.41 11.63
CA ILE A 51 1.34 -17.18 11.90
C ILE A 51 0.24 -17.05 10.85
N THR A 52 -0.89 -17.68 11.12
CA THR A 52 -2.10 -17.53 10.30
C THR A 52 -2.81 -16.21 10.60
N GLY A 53 -3.66 -15.75 9.67
CA GLY A 53 -4.44 -14.53 9.87
C GLY A 53 -5.31 -14.60 11.12
N LYS A 54 -5.96 -15.75 11.37
CA LYS A 54 -6.74 -16.01 12.59
C LYS A 54 -5.88 -15.87 13.86
N MET A 55 -4.70 -16.49 13.89
CA MET A 55 -3.78 -16.39 15.02
C MET A 55 -3.40 -14.93 15.28
N LEU A 56 -3.02 -14.20 14.24
CA LEU A 56 -2.64 -12.79 14.35
C LEU A 56 -3.81 -11.92 14.86
N GLY A 57 -5.03 -12.16 14.38
CA GLY A 57 -6.24 -11.48 14.87
C GLY A 57 -6.48 -11.73 16.37
N GLN A 58 -6.27 -12.96 16.84
CA GLN A 58 -6.40 -13.32 18.26
C GLN A 58 -5.32 -12.66 19.13
N ILE A 59 -4.09 -12.60 18.65
CA ILE A 59 -2.99 -11.88 19.34
C ILE A 59 -3.39 -10.41 19.53
N VAL A 60 -3.87 -9.75 18.47
CA VAL A 60 -4.32 -8.35 18.55
C VAL A 60 -5.46 -8.20 19.57
N LEU A 61 -6.48 -9.07 19.52
CA LEU A 61 -7.61 -9.01 20.45
C LEU A 61 -7.18 -9.21 21.91
N ASN A 62 -6.26 -10.16 22.18
CA ASN A 62 -5.73 -10.39 23.52
C ASN A 62 -5.00 -9.15 24.05
N GLN A 63 -4.23 -8.47 23.20
CA GLN A 63 -3.50 -7.26 23.57
C GLN A 63 -4.45 -6.08 23.83
N LEU A 64 -5.46 -5.88 22.99
CA LEU A 64 -6.49 -4.87 23.22
C LEU A 64 -7.23 -5.11 24.54
N ARG A 65 -7.51 -6.37 24.90
CA ARG A 65 -8.11 -6.74 26.19
C ARG A 65 -7.17 -6.50 27.36
N LYS A 66 -5.88 -6.86 27.24
CA LYS A 66 -4.85 -6.57 28.26
C LYS A 66 -4.74 -5.08 28.55
N MET A 67 -4.97 -4.23 27.55
CA MET A 67 -4.98 -2.77 27.68
C MET A 67 -6.31 -2.20 28.21
N GLY A 68 -7.32 -3.03 28.46
CA GLY A 68 -8.64 -2.58 28.93
C GLY A 68 -9.46 -1.80 27.87
N LEU A 69 -9.12 -1.93 26.59
CA LEU A 69 -9.79 -1.20 25.51
C LEU A 69 -11.13 -1.85 25.15
N ASN A 70 -12.17 -1.02 25.04
CA ASN A 70 -13.50 -1.49 24.68
C ASN A 70 -13.62 -1.71 23.16
N LEU A 71 -13.68 -2.98 22.75
CA LEU A 71 -13.80 -3.40 21.35
C LEU A 71 -15.08 -2.91 20.65
N ASN A 72 -16.16 -2.64 21.40
CA ASN A 72 -17.39 -2.09 20.82
C ASN A 72 -17.23 -0.64 20.34
N LYS A 73 -16.21 0.08 20.84
CA LYS A 73 -15.84 1.43 20.39
C LYS A 73 -14.85 1.42 19.22
N CYS A 74 -14.44 0.25 18.74
CA CYS A 74 -13.59 0.15 17.56
C CYS A 74 -14.41 0.49 16.30
N VAL A 75 -13.97 1.51 15.58
CA VAL A 75 -14.69 2.07 14.41
C VAL A 75 -14.02 1.73 13.08
N GLY A 76 -12.73 1.38 13.09
CA GLY A 76 -12.03 0.98 11.89
C GLY A 76 -10.73 0.22 12.17
N ILE A 77 -10.34 -0.62 11.21
CA ILE A 77 -9.14 -1.46 11.26
C ILE A 77 -8.33 -1.17 9.99
N GLY A 78 -7.19 -0.52 10.17
CA GLY A 78 -6.25 -0.19 9.10
C GLY A 78 -5.22 -1.30 8.91
N THR A 79 -5.13 -1.90 7.71
CA THR A 79 -4.10 -2.93 7.41
C THR A 79 -3.48 -2.74 6.04
N ASP A 80 -2.33 -3.38 5.81
CA ASP A 80 -1.86 -3.62 4.46
C ASP A 80 -2.79 -4.60 3.71
N GLY A 81 -2.56 -4.75 2.40
CA GLY A 81 -3.35 -5.65 1.56
C GLY A 81 -2.85 -7.09 1.53
N CYS A 82 -1.99 -7.51 2.47
CA CYS A 82 -1.47 -8.87 2.50
C CYS A 82 -2.61 -9.88 2.74
N SER A 83 -2.56 -11.05 2.09
CA SER A 83 -3.62 -12.07 2.17
C SER A 83 -3.89 -12.55 3.60
N VAL A 84 -2.84 -12.62 4.44
CA VAL A 84 -2.92 -12.96 5.86
C VAL A 84 -3.79 -11.96 6.64
N MET A 85 -3.73 -10.67 6.27
CA MET A 85 -4.55 -9.63 6.89
C MET A 85 -5.97 -9.60 6.31
N THR A 86 -6.06 -9.75 4.99
CA THR A 86 -7.22 -9.33 4.19
C THR A 86 -8.18 -10.43 3.77
N SER A 87 -7.84 -11.70 3.97
CA SER A 87 -8.74 -12.82 3.68
C SER A 87 -10.07 -12.68 4.43
N GLU A 88 -11.18 -12.86 3.73
CA GLU A 88 -12.53 -12.74 4.31
C GLU A 88 -12.85 -13.89 5.27
N ILE A 89 -12.25 -15.06 5.04
CA ILE A 89 -12.56 -16.29 5.78
C ILE A 89 -11.57 -16.47 6.95
N CYS A 90 -10.27 -16.31 6.69
CA CYS A 90 -9.20 -16.64 7.64
C CYS A 90 -8.25 -15.46 7.92
N GLY A 91 -8.59 -14.25 7.50
CA GLY A 91 -7.75 -13.08 7.67
C GLY A 91 -7.82 -12.50 9.09
N ALA A 92 -6.75 -11.82 9.50
CA ALA A 92 -6.68 -11.17 10.81
C ALA A 92 -7.80 -10.15 11.02
N VAL A 93 -8.14 -9.36 9.99
CA VAL A 93 -9.23 -8.38 10.08
C VAL A 93 -10.58 -9.06 10.27
N ALA A 94 -10.83 -10.17 9.57
CA ALA A 94 -12.08 -10.91 9.70
C ALA A 94 -12.26 -11.47 11.13
N GLU A 95 -11.18 -11.94 11.75
CA GLU A 95 -11.22 -12.40 13.14
C GLU A 95 -11.47 -11.26 14.14
N ILE A 96 -10.84 -10.09 13.95
CA ILE A 96 -11.05 -8.92 14.82
C ILE A 96 -12.49 -8.41 14.70
N ILE A 97 -13.05 -8.36 13.48
CA ILE A 97 -14.44 -7.89 13.24
C ILE A 97 -15.47 -8.73 14.00
N LYS A 98 -15.22 -10.02 14.23
CA LYS A 98 -16.12 -10.87 15.05
C LYS A 98 -16.29 -10.33 16.48
N SER A 99 -15.23 -9.76 17.06
CA SER A 99 -15.26 -9.16 18.40
C SER A 99 -15.53 -7.65 18.39
N SER A 100 -15.40 -7.01 17.22
CA SER A 100 -15.58 -5.58 17.01
C SER A 100 -16.58 -5.33 15.87
N PRO A 101 -17.89 -5.55 16.08
CA PRO A 101 -18.89 -5.54 15.01
C PRO A 101 -19.15 -4.16 14.39
N ASN A 102 -18.69 -3.09 15.06
CA ASN A 102 -18.79 -1.71 14.59
C ASN A 102 -17.58 -1.28 13.76
N ALA A 103 -16.52 -2.10 13.72
CA ALA A 103 -15.30 -1.74 13.05
C ALA A 103 -15.40 -1.96 11.54
N ARG A 104 -15.03 -0.95 10.75
CA ARG A 104 -14.92 -1.05 9.31
C ARG A 104 -13.51 -1.47 8.90
N ARG A 105 -13.41 -2.34 7.91
CA ARG A 105 -12.12 -2.68 7.31
C ARG A 105 -11.66 -1.52 6.43
N CYS A 106 -10.46 -1.02 6.68
CA CYS A 106 -9.85 0.07 5.92
C CYS A 106 -8.53 -0.42 5.32
N PRO A 107 -8.53 -0.97 4.10
CA PRO A 107 -7.30 -1.40 3.46
C PRO A 107 -6.44 -0.18 3.11
N CYS A 108 -5.13 -0.35 3.10
CA CYS A 108 -4.21 0.67 2.59
C CYS A 108 -4.48 0.95 1.11
N TYR A 109 -5.08 2.10 0.77
CA TYR A 109 -5.43 2.44 -0.61
C TYR A 109 -4.24 2.54 -1.56
N ASN A 110 -3.08 2.99 -1.08
CA ASN A 110 -1.84 2.98 -1.87
C ASN A 110 -1.41 1.55 -2.21
N HIS A 111 -1.57 0.62 -1.25
CA HIS A 111 -1.29 -0.79 -1.49
C HIS A 111 -2.34 -1.43 -2.40
N SER A 112 -3.63 -1.10 -2.25
CA SER A 112 -4.68 -1.53 -3.17
C SER A 112 -4.38 -1.09 -4.60
N LEU A 113 -3.98 0.17 -4.79
CA LEU A 113 -3.54 0.67 -6.09
C LEU A 113 -2.32 -0.11 -6.61
N ASN A 114 -1.33 -0.37 -5.74
CA ASN A 114 -0.16 -1.17 -6.10
C ASN A 114 -0.56 -2.57 -6.61
N ILE A 115 -1.46 -3.25 -5.90
CA ILE A 115 -1.95 -4.56 -6.33
C ILE A 115 -2.65 -4.46 -7.70
N SER A 116 -3.47 -3.44 -7.95
CA SER A 116 -4.11 -3.26 -9.26
C SER A 116 -3.10 -3.09 -10.39
N ILE A 117 -2.07 -2.28 -10.18
CA ILE A 117 -1.02 -2.12 -11.20
C ILE A 117 -0.22 -3.43 -11.34
N SER A 118 -0.02 -4.20 -10.27
CA SER A 118 0.65 -5.51 -10.36
C SER A 118 -0.09 -6.49 -11.28
N LYS A 119 -1.39 -6.30 -11.53
CA LYS A 119 -2.14 -7.10 -12.51
C LYS A 119 -1.66 -6.92 -13.94
N SER A 120 -0.95 -5.83 -14.25
CA SER A 120 -0.21 -5.69 -15.52
C SER A 120 0.76 -6.85 -15.76
N SER A 121 1.32 -7.45 -14.70
CA SER A 121 2.21 -8.62 -14.79
C SER A 121 1.50 -9.92 -15.16
N LYS A 122 0.16 -9.93 -15.31
CA LYS A 122 -0.54 -11.05 -15.96
C LYS A 122 -0.17 -11.13 -17.44
N VAL A 123 0.02 -9.98 -18.09
CA VAL A 123 0.56 -9.89 -19.46
C VAL A 123 2.03 -10.28 -19.41
N GLN A 124 2.39 -11.35 -20.13
CA GLN A 124 3.73 -11.92 -20.08
C GLN A 124 4.80 -10.92 -20.52
N SER A 125 4.54 -10.16 -21.59
CA SER A 125 5.46 -9.13 -22.11
C SER A 125 5.79 -8.07 -21.05
N ILE A 126 4.78 -7.61 -20.30
CA ILE A 126 4.96 -6.63 -19.23
C ILE A 126 5.68 -7.22 -18.02
N ARG A 127 5.38 -8.48 -17.66
CA ARG A 127 6.10 -9.20 -16.60
C ARG A 127 7.58 -9.35 -16.92
N ASN A 128 7.88 -9.76 -18.15
CA ASN A 128 9.24 -9.92 -18.64
C ASN A 128 9.96 -8.56 -18.70
N LEU A 129 9.31 -7.52 -19.22
CA LEU A 129 9.81 -6.14 -19.23
C LEU A 129 10.32 -5.71 -17.84
N VAL A 130 9.49 -5.84 -16.80
CA VAL A 130 9.87 -5.45 -15.43
C VAL A 130 11.07 -6.27 -14.94
N GLY A 131 11.12 -7.57 -15.25
CA GLY A 131 12.26 -8.43 -14.93
C GLY A 131 13.55 -8.01 -15.63
N ILE A 132 13.47 -7.66 -16.91
CA ILE A 132 14.60 -7.21 -17.73
C ILE A 132 15.13 -5.87 -17.25
N ILE A 133 14.26 -4.89 -16.95
CA ILE A 133 14.71 -3.59 -16.39
C ILE A 133 15.46 -3.82 -15.07
N LYS A 134 14.92 -4.65 -14.16
CA LYS A 134 15.61 -5.01 -12.91
C LYS A 134 16.97 -5.66 -13.18
N GLU A 135 17.05 -6.52 -14.20
CA GLU A 135 18.29 -7.20 -14.57
C GLU A 135 19.35 -6.25 -15.13
N VAL A 136 18.95 -5.26 -15.95
CA VAL A 136 19.85 -4.22 -16.46
C VAL A 136 20.38 -3.37 -15.30
N VAL A 137 19.51 -2.92 -14.39
CA VAL A 137 19.93 -2.17 -13.20
C VAL A 137 20.89 -3.00 -12.33
N ARG A 138 20.57 -4.28 -12.10
CA ARG A 138 21.42 -5.22 -11.36
C ARG A 138 22.78 -5.44 -12.04
N PHE A 139 22.79 -5.58 -13.37
CA PHE A 139 24.00 -5.75 -14.14
C PHE A 139 24.98 -4.60 -13.89
N PHE A 140 24.52 -3.35 -13.94
CA PHE A 140 25.40 -2.21 -13.67
C PHE A 140 25.78 -2.10 -12.19
N SER A 141 24.84 -2.26 -11.27
CA SER A 141 25.08 -2.05 -9.82
C SER A 141 26.01 -3.09 -9.19
N MET A 142 26.08 -4.30 -9.74
CA MET A 142 26.95 -5.37 -9.23
C MET A 142 28.44 -5.20 -9.61
N SER A 143 28.84 -4.17 -10.36
CA SER A 143 30.26 -3.92 -10.63
C SER A 143 30.56 -2.43 -10.70
N ALA A 144 31.57 -2.00 -9.94
CA ALA A 144 32.11 -0.65 -10.02
C ALA A 144 32.58 -0.31 -11.44
N LYS A 145 33.26 -1.24 -12.13
CA LYS A 145 33.75 -1.06 -13.50
C LYS A 145 32.60 -0.78 -14.48
N ARG A 146 31.52 -1.56 -14.39
CA ARG A 146 30.32 -1.36 -15.22
C ARG A 146 29.60 -0.05 -14.90
N THR A 147 29.52 0.29 -13.61
CA THR A 147 28.92 1.56 -13.15
C THR A 147 29.68 2.78 -13.66
N VAL A 148 31.01 2.75 -13.71
CA VAL A 148 31.84 3.86 -14.24
C VAL A 148 31.51 4.14 -15.70
N ILE A 149 31.36 3.09 -16.52
CA ILE A 149 31.09 3.26 -17.96
C ILE A 149 29.65 3.65 -18.20
N LEU A 150 28.70 3.12 -17.43
CA LEU A 150 27.34 3.63 -17.43
C LEU A 150 27.33 5.15 -17.15
N LYS A 151 28.06 5.62 -16.14
CA LYS A 151 28.15 7.06 -15.83
C LYS A 151 28.82 7.87 -16.93
N LYS A 152 29.74 7.29 -17.71
CA LYS A 152 30.36 7.95 -18.88
C LYS A 152 29.32 8.29 -19.95
N TYR A 153 28.33 7.42 -20.20
CA TYR A 153 27.31 7.62 -21.23
C TYR A 153 26.03 8.29 -20.70
N VAL A 154 25.53 7.80 -19.56
CA VAL A 154 24.23 8.20 -18.97
C VAL A 154 24.38 9.37 -17.98
N GLY A 155 25.59 9.60 -17.44
CA GLY A 155 25.88 10.68 -16.49
C GLY A 155 25.47 10.39 -15.04
N HIS A 156 24.69 9.35 -14.80
CA HIS A 156 24.19 9.00 -13.48
C HIS A 156 23.97 7.49 -13.33
N GLN A 157 23.60 7.05 -12.13
CA GLN A 157 23.29 5.64 -11.86
C GLN A 157 21.82 5.36 -12.14
N LEU A 158 21.52 4.20 -12.73
CA LEU A 158 20.13 3.80 -12.97
C LEU A 158 19.35 3.64 -11.66
N THR A 159 18.12 4.14 -11.66
CA THR A 159 17.16 3.96 -10.58
C THR A 159 16.56 2.56 -10.62
N GLY A 160 16.63 1.82 -9.52
CA GLY A 160 15.97 0.52 -9.40
C GLY A 160 14.45 0.66 -9.33
N LEU A 161 13.73 -0.33 -9.88
CA LEU A 161 12.28 -0.42 -9.76
C LEU A 161 11.91 -0.91 -8.36
N CYS A 162 11.27 -0.04 -7.57
CA CYS A 162 10.76 -0.41 -6.25
C CYS A 162 9.57 -1.37 -6.37
N GLU A 163 9.59 -2.47 -5.62
CA GLU A 163 8.51 -3.47 -5.63
C GLU A 163 7.24 -2.94 -4.95
N THR A 164 7.42 -2.19 -3.87
CA THR A 164 6.33 -1.69 -3.03
C THR A 164 5.86 -0.28 -3.38
N ARG A 165 6.60 0.48 -4.22
CA ARG A 165 6.28 1.88 -4.56
C ARG A 165 6.26 2.14 -6.06
N TRP A 166 5.07 2.45 -6.59
CA TRP A 166 4.86 2.65 -8.02
C TRP A 166 5.16 4.04 -8.54
N VAL A 167 5.14 5.11 -7.74
CA VAL A 167 5.65 6.43 -8.20
C VAL A 167 7.12 6.31 -8.58
N GLU A 168 7.91 5.63 -7.74
CA GLU A 168 9.31 5.33 -8.05
C GLU A 168 9.44 4.39 -9.26
N ARG A 169 8.45 3.52 -9.50
CA ARG A 169 8.42 2.67 -10.70
C ARG A 169 8.05 3.44 -11.96
N HIS A 170 7.11 4.38 -11.90
CA HIS A 170 6.79 5.30 -12.98
C HIS A 170 8.04 6.11 -13.35
N ASP A 171 8.63 6.82 -12.38
CA ASP A 171 9.82 7.63 -12.62
C ASP A 171 11.00 6.77 -13.11
N GLY A 172 11.11 5.53 -12.62
CA GLY A 172 12.11 4.55 -13.05
C GLY A 172 11.90 4.07 -14.49
N VAL A 173 10.68 3.73 -14.90
CA VAL A 173 10.34 3.33 -16.27
C VAL A 173 10.55 4.50 -17.24
N THR A 174 10.08 5.70 -16.88
CA THR A 174 10.23 6.91 -17.72
C THR A 174 11.70 7.29 -17.88
N ARG A 175 12.51 7.29 -16.81
CA ARG A 175 13.96 7.49 -16.91
C ARG A 175 14.63 6.41 -17.73
N PHE A 176 14.28 5.14 -17.50
CA PHE A 176 14.86 4.03 -18.24
C PHE A 176 14.60 4.18 -19.74
N LEU A 177 13.39 4.56 -20.14
CA LEU A 177 13.03 4.82 -21.53
C LEU A 177 13.86 5.97 -22.13
N GLN A 178 14.03 7.08 -21.39
CA GLN A 178 14.84 8.22 -21.82
C GLN A 178 16.32 7.87 -22.01
N ASP A 179 16.88 7.07 -21.09
CA ASP A 179 18.29 6.66 -21.13
C ASP A 179 18.52 5.42 -22.01
N MET A 180 17.47 4.79 -22.53
CA MET A 180 17.54 3.50 -23.23
C MET A 180 18.56 3.48 -24.37
N PRO A 181 18.64 4.49 -25.27
CA PRO A 181 19.67 4.51 -26.31
C PRO A 181 21.10 4.55 -25.74
N LYS A 182 21.32 5.32 -24.68
CA LYS A 182 22.63 5.42 -24.01
C LYS A 182 22.98 4.13 -23.27
N ILE A 183 22.00 3.47 -22.67
CA ILE A 183 22.16 2.16 -22.02
C ILE A 183 22.57 1.12 -23.06
N ILE A 184 21.92 1.09 -24.24
CA ILE A 184 22.26 0.19 -25.34
C ILE A 184 23.70 0.44 -25.79
N ASN A 185 24.09 1.70 -26.04
CA ASN A 185 25.47 2.04 -26.42
C ASN A 185 26.50 1.60 -25.37
N THR A 186 26.19 1.78 -24.09
CA THR A 186 27.02 1.33 -22.97
C THR A 186 27.20 -0.19 -22.97
N LEU A 187 26.11 -0.94 -23.14
CA LEU A 187 26.15 -2.40 -23.17
C LEU A 187 26.88 -2.90 -24.41
N THR A 188 26.71 -2.24 -25.56
CA THR A 188 27.46 -2.53 -26.80
C THR A 188 28.96 -2.35 -26.60
N GLU A 189 29.42 -1.30 -25.93
CA GLU A 189 30.85 -1.16 -25.54
C GLU A 189 31.30 -2.35 -24.70
N ILE A 190 30.49 -2.76 -23.70
CA ILE A 190 30.81 -3.89 -22.81
C ILE A 190 30.85 -5.23 -23.55
N THR A 191 30.14 -5.40 -24.67
CA THR A 191 30.22 -6.65 -25.47
C THR A 191 31.61 -6.90 -26.05
N THR A 192 32.45 -5.87 -26.18
CA THR A 192 33.82 -5.99 -26.70
C THR A 192 34.83 -6.46 -25.65
N TRP A 193 34.38 -6.66 -24.41
CA TRP A 193 35.27 -7.00 -23.30
C TRP A 193 35.78 -8.44 -23.36
N LYS A 194 37.01 -8.62 -22.87
CA LYS A 194 37.67 -9.94 -22.78
C LYS A 194 36.95 -10.92 -21.85
N ASP A 195 36.27 -10.42 -20.81
CA ASP A 195 35.53 -11.28 -19.88
C ASP A 195 34.27 -11.84 -20.54
N SER A 196 34.33 -13.13 -20.90
CA SER A 196 33.28 -13.83 -21.64
C SER A 196 31.92 -13.83 -20.95
N GLN A 197 31.89 -13.90 -19.61
CA GLN A 197 30.62 -13.89 -18.87
C GLN A 197 29.95 -12.52 -18.92
N THR A 198 30.71 -11.44 -18.68
CA THR A 198 30.17 -10.08 -18.73
C THR A 198 29.81 -9.67 -20.15
N SER A 199 30.66 -9.97 -21.14
CA SER A 199 30.40 -9.61 -22.54
C SER A 199 29.23 -10.40 -23.13
N GLY A 200 29.14 -11.70 -22.85
CA GLY A 200 28.01 -12.54 -23.24
C GLY A 200 26.69 -12.06 -22.63
N LYS A 201 26.70 -11.72 -21.34
CA LYS A 201 25.50 -11.17 -20.67
C LYS A 201 25.10 -9.80 -21.20
N ALA A 202 26.06 -8.92 -21.48
CA ALA A 202 25.79 -7.64 -22.12
C ALA A 202 25.16 -7.82 -23.50
N LYS A 203 25.64 -8.78 -24.31
CA LYS A 203 25.06 -9.08 -25.62
C LYS A 203 23.61 -9.53 -25.52
N ILE A 204 23.29 -10.42 -24.57
CA ILE A 204 21.91 -10.86 -24.31
C ILE A 204 21.02 -9.66 -23.96
N LEU A 205 21.49 -8.78 -23.08
CA LEU A 205 20.72 -7.59 -22.67
C LEU A 205 20.49 -6.65 -23.86
N VAL A 206 21.49 -6.39 -24.70
CA VAL A 206 21.34 -5.57 -25.93
C VAL A 206 20.28 -6.17 -26.84
N THR A 207 20.39 -7.46 -27.17
CA THR A 207 19.41 -8.13 -28.04
C THR A 207 18.00 -8.07 -27.47
N THR A 208 17.86 -8.15 -26.15
CA THR A 208 16.56 -8.08 -25.49
C THR A 208 15.98 -6.66 -25.50
N LEU A 209 16.81 -5.62 -25.29
CA LEU A 209 16.37 -4.22 -25.32
C LEU A 209 15.99 -3.76 -26.73
N CYS A 210 16.60 -4.35 -27.75
CA CYS A 210 16.29 -4.11 -29.16
C CYS A 210 15.14 -4.98 -29.70
N ASP A 211 14.49 -5.80 -28.86
CA ASP A 211 13.38 -6.64 -29.30
C ASP A 211 12.08 -5.82 -29.44
N SER A 212 11.32 -6.06 -30.50
CA SER A 212 10.09 -5.31 -30.79
C SER A 212 9.04 -5.47 -29.68
N GLU A 213 8.94 -6.66 -29.08
CA GLU A 213 8.02 -6.91 -27.96
C GLU A 213 8.43 -6.06 -26.75
N PHE A 214 9.72 -5.95 -26.45
CA PHE A 214 10.23 -5.15 -25.35
C PHE A 214 9.95 -3.65 -25.53
N ILE A 215 10.25 -3.11 -26.72
CA ILE A 215 10.06 -1.69 -27.04
C ILE A 215 8.58 -1.32 -26.90
N ILE A 216 7.69 -2.09 -27.52
CA ILE A 216 6.25 -1.79 -27.49
C ILE A 216 5.68 -2.02 -26.09
N ALA A 217 6.15 -3.04 -25.36
CA ALA A 217 5.78 -3.27 -23.97
C ALA A 217 6.15 -2.09 -23.07
N ILE A 218 7.36 -1.51 -23.20
CA ILE A 218 7.78 -0.41 -22.34
C ILE A 218 6.99 0.87 -22.60
N PHE A 219 6.69 1.19 -23.87
CA PHE A 219 5.84 2.34 -24.21
C PHE A 219 4.39 2.15 -23.76
N SER A 220 3.82 0.96 -23.98
CA SER A 220 2.47 0.61 -23.51
C SER A 220 2.36 0.73 -21.98
N PHE A 221 3.38 0.25 -21.27
CA PHE A 221 3.43 0.31 -19.82
C PHE A 221 3.63 1.73 -19.30
N ALA A 222 4.53 2.51 -19.91
CA ALA A 222 4.74 3.91 -19.56
C ALA A 222 3.44 4.73 -19.75
N HIS A 223 2.73 4.50 -20.85
CA HIS A 223 1.46 5.15 -21.13
C HIS A 223 0.39 4.85 -20.06
N LEU A 224 0.24 3.58 -19.66
CA LEU A 224 -0.63 3.21 -18.54
C LEU A 224 -0.23 3.92 -17.23
N LEU A 225 1.08 3.93 -16.93
CA LEU A 225 1.58 4.52 -15.68
C LEU A 225 1.35 6.04 -15.62
N ASN A 226 1.37 6.74 -16.76
CA ASN A 226 1.09 8.18 -16.82
C ASN A 226 -0.33 8.50 -16.32
N PHE A 227 -1.34 7.70 -16.68
CA PHE A 227 -2.70 7.89 -16.18
C PHE A 227 -2.83 7.65 -14.67
N ILE A 228 -2.04 6.72 -14.14
CA ILE A 228 -2.11 6.31 -12.73
C ILE A 228 -1.25 7.20 -11.82
N TYR A 229 -0.31 7.96 -12.40
CA TYR A 229 0.67 8.76 -11.67
C TYR A 229 0.02 9.75 -10.69
N CYS A 230 -0.99 10.51 -11.15
CA CYS A 230 -1.71 11.48 -10.33
C CYS A 230 -2.37 10.82 -9.12
N LEU A 231 -3.03 9.68 -9.34
CA LEU A 231 -3.68 8.92 -8.28
C LEU A 231 -2.66 8.39 -7.27
N SER A 232 -1.51 7.89 -7.75
CA SER A 232 -0.45 7.38 -6.87
C SER A 232 0.18 8.48 -6.02
N LYS A 233 0.35 9.70 -6.56
CA LYS A 233 0.79 10.87 -5.79
C LYS A 233 -0.17 11.22 -4.66
N ILE A 234 -1.48 11.19 -4.92
CA ILE A 234 -2.49 11.53 -3.92
C ILE A 234 -2.41 10.57 -2.73
N PHE A 235 -2.40 9.26 -2.97
CA PHE A 235 -2.35 8.25 -1.89
C PHE A 235 -1.03 8.20 -1.11
N GLN A 236 0.02 8.89 -1.57
CA GLN A 236 1.30 8.98 -0.87
C GLN A 236 1.46 10.27 -0.07
N LYS A 237 0.53 11.23 -0.19
CA LYS A 237 0.56 12.47 0.60
C LYS A 237 0.34 12.15 2.08
N LYS A 238 1.06 12.87 2.95
CA LYS A 238 0.86 12.79 4.41
C LYS A 238 -0.55 13.24 4.82
N ASN A 239 -1.05 14.30 4.18
CA ASN A 239 -2.40 14.80 4.35
C ASN A 239 -3.21 14.42 3.11
N LEU A 240 -4.20 13.55 3.29
CA LEU A 240 -5.06 13.05 2.23
C LEU A 240 -6.45 13.67 2.35
N ASP A 241 -6.86 14.42 1.33
CA ASP A 241 -8.26 14.82 1.18
C ASP A 241 -9.04 13.67 0.53
N LEU A 242 -10.00 13.13 1.29
CA LEU A 242 -10.86 12.03 0.88
C LEU A 242 -11.68 12.36 -0.36
N ASN A 243 -12.29 13.54 -0.43
CA ASN A 243 -13.16 13.88 -1.55
C ASN A 243 -12.33 14.01 -2.83
N THR A 244 -11.20 14.70 -2.75
CA THR A 244 -10.25 14.80 -3.86
C THR A 244 -9.75 13.41 -4.31
N ALA A 245 -9.45 12.52 -3.36
CA ALA A 245 -9.04 11.15 -3.67
C ALA A 245 -10.15 10.36 -4.38
N ALA A 246 -11.38 10.39 -3.86
CA ALA A 246 -12.52 9.69 -4.44
C ALA A 246 -12.83 10.17 -5.87
N ASN A 247 -12.80 11.49 -6.10
CA ASN A 247 -13.01 12.06 -7.44
C ASN A 247 -11.87 11.67 -8.38
N THR A 248 -10.61 11.76 -7.94
CA THR A 248 -9.46 11.37 -8.77
C THR A 248 -9.50 9.89 -9.16
N ILE A 249 -9.97 9.00 -8.28
CA ILE A 249 -10.17 7.58 -8.62
C ILE A 249 -11.19 7.44 -9.75
N LYS A 250 -12.35 8.11 -9.62
CA LYS A 250 -13.41 8.08 -10.63
C LYS A 250 -12.92 8.66 -11.97
N ASP A 251 -12.20 9.78 -11.92
CA ASP A 251 -11.63 10.42 -13.10
C ASP A 251 -10.59 9.53 -13.77
N THR A 252 -9.71 8.89 -12.99
CA THR A 252 -8.71 7.94 -13.50
C THR A 252 -9.39 6.75 -14.19
N LEU A 253 -10.43 6.17 -13.58
CA LEU A 253 -11.21 5.09 -14.18
C LEU A 253 -11.92 5.52 -15.47
N LYS A 254 -12.45 6.75 -15.51
CA LYS A 254 -13.10 7.32 -16.69
C LYS A 254 -12.10 7.53 -17.82
N VAL A 255 -10.92 8.07 -17.53
CA VAL A 255 -9.83 8.25 -18.51
C VAL A 255 -9.34 6.92 -19.05
N LEU A 256 -9.10 5.93 -18.18
CA LEU A 256 -8.69 4.59 -18.62
C LEU A 256 -9.76 3.88 -19.45
N SER A 257 -11.04 4.03 -19.08
CA SER A 257 -12.15 3.46 -19.87
C SER A 257 -12.26 4.13 -21.24
N LYS A 258 -12.11 5.45 -21.30
CA LYS A 258 -12.07 6.19 -22.58
C LYS A 258 -10.86 5.81 -23.45
N CYS A 259 -9.70 5.58 -22.85
CA CYS A 259 -8.53 5.05 -23.54
C CYS A 259 -8.81 3.66 -24.12
N ARG A 260 -9.53 2.81 -23.37
CA ARG A 260 -9.93 1.48 -23.83
C ARG A 260 -10.99 1.51 -24.95
N GLU A 261 -11.88 2.49 -24.95
CA GLU A 261 -12.86 2.75 -26.03
C GLU A 261 -12.19 3.25 -27.31
N ASN A 262 -11.20 4.15 -27.18
CA ASN A 262 -10.45 4.74 -28.30
C ASN A 262 -9.11 4.03 -28.52
N VAL A 263 -9.07 2.71 -28.27
CA VAL A 263 -7.83 1.94 -28.18
C VAL A 263 -7.01 1.97 -29.46
N ASP A 264 -7.67 2.04 -30.62
CA ASP A 264 -7.00 2.06 -31.91
C ASP A 264 -6.18 3.35 -32.07
N THR A 265 -6.78 4.51 -31.85
CA THR A 265 -6.10 5.80 -31.94
C THR A 265 -5.01 5.99 -30.87
N GLU A 266 -5.29 5.54 -29.63
CA GLU A 266 -4.31 5.65 -28.55
C GLU A 266 -3.11 4.73 -28.82
N PHE A 267 -3.36 3.50 -29.30
CA PHE A 267 -2.28 2.58 -29.61
C PHE A 267 -1.46 3.03 -30.83
N SER A 268 -2.07 3.63 -31.85
CA SER A 268 -1.30 4.20 -32.98
C SER A 268 -0.29 5.26 -32.54
N ASN A 269 -0.65 6.10 -31.55
CA ASN A 269 0.29 7.07 -30.98
C ASN A 269 1.45 6.40 -30.21
N ILE A 270 1.13 5.34 -29.46
CA ILE A 270 2.12 4.52 -28.74
C ILE A 270 3.06 3.81 -29.73
N PHE A 271 2.50 3.26 -30.79
CA PHE A 271 3.24 2.54 -31.83
C PHE A 271 4.19 3.49 -32.56
N LYS A 272 3.72 4.68 -32.97
CA LYS A 272 4.55 5.71 -33.58
C LYS A 272 5.72 6.14 -32.68
N SER A 273 5.45 6.36 -31.38
CA SER A 273 6.51 6.68 -30.41
C SER A 273 7.52 5.53 -30.26
N SER A 274 7.05 4.29 -30.40
CA SER A 274 7.89 3.09 -30.39
C SER A 274 8.76 3.01 -31.65
N GLU A 275 8.21 3.36 -32.82
CA GLU A 275 8.96 3.46 -34.08
C GLU A 275 10.03 4.55 -34.02
N ASP A 276 9.71 5.72 -33.47
CA ASP A 276 10.67 6.81 -33.31
C ASP A 276 11.89 6.37 -32.48
N LEU A 277 11.66 5.66 -31.37
CA LEU A 277 12.77 5.10 -30.58
C LEU A 277 13.50 3.99 -31.34
N ALA A 278 12.77 3.10 -32.03
CA ALA A 278 13.33 2.02 -32.81
C ALA A 278 14.27 2.54 -33.91
N ASN A 279 13.90 3.64 -34.57
CA ASN A 279 14.73 4.34 -35.55
C ASN A 279 16.02 4.92 -34.93
N ILE A 280 15.94 5.48 -33.71
CA ILE A 280 17.12 6.00 -32.99
C ILE A 280 18.13 4.89 -32.67
N ILE A 281 17.65 3.68 -32.38
CA ILE A 281 18.47 2.51 -32.05
C ILE A 281 18.75 1.59 -33.24
N ASP A 282 18.34 2.00 -34.45
CA ASP A 282 18.49 1.26 -35.71
C ASP A 282 17.86 -0.15 -35.68
N VAL A 283 16.60 -0.23 -35.25
CA VAL A 283 15.80 -1.47 -35.14
C VAL A 283 14.50 -1.33 -35.92
N GLU A 284 14.14 -2.37 -36.68
CA GLU A 284 12.83 -2.47 -37.32
C GLU A 284 11.85 -3.24 -36.43
N LEU A 285 10.64 -2.68 -36.23
CA LEU A 285 9.59 -3.35 -35.46
C LEU A 285 8.95 -4.48 -36.26
N ARG A 286 8.99 -5.70 -35.73
CA ARG A 286 8.50 -6.90 -36.43
C ARG A 286 7.62 -7.75 -35.53
N MET A 287 6.78 -8.59 -36.16
CA MET A 287 6.02 -9.62 -35.44
C MET A 287 6.94 -10.75 -34.98
N PRO A 288 6.68 -11.35 -33.80
CA PRO A 288 7.47 -12.48 -33.32
C PRO A 288 7.32 -13.70 -34.23
N ARG A 289 8.44 -14.31 -34.63
CA ARG A 289 8.42 -15.50 -35.49
C ARG A 289 7.65 -16.66 -34.86
N SER A 290 6.66 -17.21 -35.57
CA SER A 290 5.91 -18.40 -35.13
C SER A 290 6.75 -19.66 -35.28
N CYS A 291 7.12 -20.29 -34.15
CA CYS A 291 7.92 -21.50 -34.09
C CYS A 291 7.20 -22.61 -33.31
N LYS A 292 7.32 -23.89 -33.75
CA LYS A 292 6.62 -25.05 -33.15
C LYS A 292 6.85 -25.24 -31.64
N GLN A 293 7.99 -24.77 -31.11
CA GLN A 293 8.35 -24.90 -29.69
C GLN A 293 7.83 -23.74 -28.82
N GLN A 294 7.57 -22.55 -29.39
CA GLN A 294 7.12 -21.37 -28.65
C GLN A 294 5.59 -21.34 -28.54
N LYS A 295 5.03 -22.30 -27.78
CA LYS A 295 3.58 -22.48 -27.62
C LYS A 295 2.95 -21.65 -26.49
N ASN A 296 3.76 -21.19 -25.53
CA ASN A 296 3.28 -20.51 -24.30
C ASN A 296 3.16 -18.98 -24.45
N ARG A 297 3.09 -18.46 -25.68
CA ARG A 297 2.93 -17.03 -25.99
C ARG A 297 1.66 -16.82 -26.81
N SER A 298 1.14 -15.60 -26.81
CA SER A 298 -0.03 -15.27 -27.62
C SER A 298 0.31 -15.26 -29.12
N ASN A 299 -0.28 -16.19 -29.89
CA ASN A 299 -0.07 -16.30 -31.34
C ASN A 299 -1.35 -15.87 -32.08
N TYR A 300 -1.68 -14.59 -32.00
CA TYR A 300 -2.79 -14.04 -32.78
C TYR A 300 -2.43 -14.01 -34.27
N PHE A 301 -3.35 -14.41 -35.13
CA PHE A 301 -3.20 -14.28 -36.58
C PHE A 301 -3.61 -12.85 -36.98
N THR A 302 -2.62 -12.00 -37.25
CA THR A 302 -2.82 -10.62 -37.69
C THR A 302 -1.94 -10.32 -38.89
N ASN A 303 -2.38 -9.40 -39.75
CA ASN A 303 -1.65 -9.00 -40.96
C ASN A 303 -0.70 -7.81 -40.71
N ASN A 304 -0.91 -7.08 -39.61
CA ASN A 304 -0.14 -5.89 -39.24
C ASN A 304 0.57 -6.08 -37.89
N VAL A 305 1.78 -5.54 -37.77
CA VAL A 305 2.60 -5.51 -36.55
C VAL A 305 1.89 -4.72 -35.45
N GLU A 306 1.29 -3.59 -35.82
CA GLU A 306 0.55 -2.73 -34.89
C GLU A 306 -0.63 -3.48 -34.26
N ASP A 307 -1.47 -4.12 -35.09
CA ASP A 307 -2.61 -4.90 -34.60
C ASP A 307 -2.20 -6.06 -33.70
N TYR A 308 -1.10 -6.74 -34.03
CA TYR A 308 -0.58 -7.83 -33.22
C TYR A 308 -0.32 -7.37 -31.79
N TYR A 309 0.42 -6.27 -31.61
CA TYR A 309 0.81 -5.79 -30.29
C TYR A 309 -0.31 -5.05 -29.56
N ARG A 310 -1.24 -4.42 -30.29
CA ARG A 310 -2.48 -3.86 -29.72
C ARG A 310 -3.29 -4.94 -29.00
N ILE A 311 -3.52 -6.08 -29.67
CA ILE A 311 -4.31 -7.20 -29.16
C ILE A 311 -3.55 -8.01 -28.11
N SER A 312 -2.25 -8.23 -28.30
CA SER A 312 -1.45 -9.09 -27.42
C SER A 312 -0.95 -8.42 -26.15
N ILE A 313 -0.68 -7.12 -26.18
CA ILE A 313 -0.09 -6.37 -25.07
C ILE A 313 -1.06 -5.32 -24.53
N PHE A 314 -1.44 -4.35 -25.35
CA PHE A 314 -2.06 -3.12 -24.85
C PHE A 314 -3.49 -3.32 -24.34
N ILE A 315 -4.34 -4.03 -25.08
CA ILE A 315 -5.70 -4.36 -24.65
C ILE A 315 -5.70 -5.18 -23.35
N PRO A 316 -4.99 -6.32 -23.26
CA PRO A 316 -4.91 -7.08 -22.01
C PRO A 316 -4.31 -6.29 -20.85
N LEU A 317 -3.37 -5.38 -21.12
CA LEU A 317 -2.78 -4.52 -20.10
C LEU A 317 -3.83 -3.59 -19.47
N LEU A 318 -4.62 -2.90 -20.32
CA LEU A 318 -5.68 -2.01 -19.85
C LEU A 318 -6.77 -2.78 -19.12
N ASP A 319 -7.29 -3.86 -19.71
CA ASP A 319 -8.42 -4.63 -19.16
C ASP A 319 -8.08 -5.19 -17.76
N ASN A 320 -6.89 -5.80 -17.61
CA ASN A 320 -6.46 -6.35 -16.33
C ASN A 320 -6.37 -5.29 -15.20
N VAL A 321 -6.00 -4.06 -15.54
CA VAL A 321 -5.84 -2.97 -14.56
C VAL A 321 -7.17 -2.29 -14.29
N ILE A 322 -7.97 -2.02 -15.32
CA ILE A 322 -9.31 -1.42 -15.19
C ILE A 322 -10.22 -2.30 -14.34
N ASP A 323 -10.25 -3.61 -14.59
CA ASP A 323 -11.11 -4.54 -13.85
C ASP A 323 -10.70 -4.64 -12.38
N ASP A 324 -9.39 -4.71 -12.10
CA ASP A 324 -8.91 -4.77 -10.72
C ASP A 324 -9.10 -3.42 -9.99
N LEU A 325 -8.95 -2.28 -10.68
CA LEU A 325 -9.28 -0.97 -10.11
C LEU A 325 -10.78 -0.85 -9.79
N LYS A 326 -11.67 -1.27 -10.69
CA LYS A 326 -13.13 -1.25 -10.45
C LYS A 326 -13.54 -2.14 -9.28
N THR A 327 -12.93 -3.31 -9.15
CA THR A 327 -13.23 -4.23 -8.04
C THR A 327 -12.69 -3.72 -6.69
N ARG A 328 -11.47 -3.17 -6.65
CA ARG A 328 -10.87 -2.66 -5.41
C ARG A 328 -11.41 -1.32 -4.95
N PHE A 329 -11.73 -0.43 -5.89
CA PHE A 329 -12.30 0.88 -5.62
C PHE A 329 -13.79 0.91 -5.95
N SER A 330 -14.48 -0.14 -5.49
CA SER A 330 -15.94 -0.25 -5.60
C SER A 330 -16.65 0.87 -4.84
N GLN A 331 -17.94 1.06 -5.12
CA GLN A 331 -18.76 2.06 -4.46
C GLN A 331 -18.72 1.91 -2.92
N ASN A 332 -18.77 0.67 -2.42
CA ASN A 332 -18.68 0.36 -0.99
C ASN A 332 -17.36 0.84 -0.34
N THR A 333 -16.27 0.85 -1.12
CA THR A 333 -14.98 1.35 -0.64
C THR A 333 -14.97 2.89 -0.63
N LEU A 334 -15.60 3.50 -1.64
CA LEU A 334 -15.77 4.95 -1.73
C LEU A 334 -16.77 5.51 -0.72
N GLU A 335 -17.66 4.70 -0.16
CA GLU A 335 -18.58 5.09 0.91
C GLU A 335 -17.86 5.59 2.17
N LEU A 336 -16.69 5.02 2.52
CA LEU A 336 -15.88 5.52 3.63
C LEU A 336 -15.40 6.97 3.41
N PHE A 337 -15.24 7.39 2.16
CA PHE A 337 -14.86 8.75 1.81
C PHE A 337 -16.03 9.73 1.96
N GLN A 338 -17.28 9.25 2.05
CA GLN A 338 -18.47 10.10 2.20
C GLN A 338 -18.54 10.81 3.56
N LEU A 339 -17.84 10.33 4.59
CA LEU A 339 -17.73 11.04 5.87
C LEU A 339 -17.14 12.45 5.70
N SER A 340 -16.30 12.66 4.68
CA SER A 340 -15.76 13.99 4.37
C SER A 340 -16.84 14.98 3.93
N PHE A 341 -18.04 14.53 3.56
CA PHE A 341 -19.16 15.39 3.17
C PHE A 341 -19.60 16.34 4.29
N PHE A 342 -19.31 16.02 5.55
CA PHE A 342 -19.64 16.88 6.71
C PHE A 342 -18.63 18.01 6.94
N LEU A 343 -17.56 18.07 6.14
CA LEU A 343 -16.59 19.16 6.17
C LEU A 343 -17.07 20.36 5.35
N PRO A 344 -16.96 21.59 5.88
CA PRO A 344 -17.43 22.81 5.22
C PRO A 344 -16.90 22.98 3.80
N SER A 345 -15.62 22.68 3.58
CA SER A 345 -14.96 22.81 2.29
C SER A 345 -15.59 21.98 1.15
N ASN A 346 -16.34 20.93 1.50
CA ASN A 346 -16.97 20.03 0.53
C ASN A 346 -18.38 20.45 0.16
N PHE A 347 -19.17 21.02 1.07
CA PHE A 347 -20.54 21.46 0.76
C PHE A 347 -20.67 22.93 0.40
N LEU A 348 -19.70 23.78 0.78
CA LEU A 348 -19.68 25.19 0.36
C LEU A 348 -19.39 25.37 -1.14
N LYS A 349 -18.87 24.33 -1.80
CA LYS A 349 -18.54 24.34 -3.24
C LYS A 349 -19.62 23.70 -4.12
N LEU A 350 -20.66 23.10 -3.54
CA LEU A 350 -21.66 22.35 -4.30
C LEU A 350 -22.80 23.28 -4.79
N PRO A 351 -23.25 23.14 -6.05
CA PRO A 351 -24.50 23.76 -6.48
C PRO A 351 -25.68 23.17 -5.68
N ASN A 352 -26.64 24.02 -5.31
CA ASN A 352 -27.73 23.73 -4.36
C ASN A 352 -28.70 22.62 -4.83
N GLY A 353 -28.28 21.36 -4.75
CA GLY A 353 -29.11 20.17 -5.00
C GLY A 353 -29.50 19.45 -3.70
N GLN A 354 -30.48 19.96 -2.96
CA GLN A 354 -30.87 19.42 -1.64
C GLN A 354 -31.20 17.91 -1.64
N LYS A 355 -31.70 17.36 -2.74
CA LYS A 355 -32.09 15.95 -2.83
C LYS A 355 -30.88 15.00 -2.78
N GLU A 356 -29.84 15.27 -3.57
CA GLU A 356 -28.61 14.45 -3.56
C GLU A 356 -27.86 14.55 -2.23
N GLU A 357 -27.85 15.73 -1.59
CA GLU A 357 -27.25 15.91 -0.26
C GLU A 357 -27.96 15.06 0.79
N THR A 358 -29.29 15.08 0.77
CA THR A 358 -30.13 14.31 1.71
C THR A 358 -29.90 12.81 1.56
N ASP A 359 -29.78 12.31 0.33
CA ASP A 359 -29.57 10.88 0.07
C ASP A 359 -28.19 10.41 0.57
N LYS A 360 -27.14 11.23 0.39
CA LYS A 360 -25.80 10.95 0.94
C LYS A 360 -25.81 10.91 2.47
N ILE A 361 -26.47 11.87 3.12
CA ILE A 361 -26.55 11.92 4.60
C ILE A 361 -27.30 10.70 5.14
N LYS A 362 -28.40 10.31 4.50
CA LYS A 362 -29.17 9.11 4.87
C LYS A 362 -28.35 7.83 4.70
N SER A 363 -27.51 7.75 3.66
CA SER A 363 -26.57 6.63 3.47
C SER A 363 -25.61 6.53 4.66
N VAL A 364 -24.95 7.64 5.02
CA VAL A 364 -24.01 7.68 6.15
C VAL A 364 -24.71 7.31 7.47
N ALA A 365 -25.94 7.81 7.70
CA ALA A 365 -26.71 7.47 8.89
C ALA A 365 -26.99 5.96 8.99
N LYS A 366 -27.30 5.31 7.86
CA LYS A 366 -27.52 3.86 7.78
C LYS A 366 -26.23 3.09 8.07
N ASP A 367 -25.11 3.53 7.52
CA ASP A 367 -23.82 2.83 7.65
C ASP A 367 -23.25 2.84 9.07
N PHE A 368 -23.53 3.90 9.83
CA PHE A 368 -23.04 4.09 11.20
C PHE A 368 -24.15 4.03 12.26
N GLN A 369 -25.32 3.48 11.92
CA GLN A 369 -26.51 3.43 12.77
C GLN A 369 -26.24 2.83 14.16
N LYS A 370 -25.41 1.79 14.25
CA LYS A 370 -25.04 1.14 15.52
C LYS A 370 -24.19 2.04 16.44
N LEU A 371 -23.37 2.92 15.86
CA LEU A 371 -22.51 3.87 16.58
C LEU A 371 -23.26 5.16 16.93
N LEU A 372 -24.26 5.53 16.14
CA LEU A 372 -25.06 6.74 16.35
C LEU A 372 -26.15 6.59 17.42
N ASN A 373 -26.43 5.37 17.89
CA ASN A 373 -27.40 5.02 18.94
C ASN A 373 -28.89 5.31 18.60
N LYS A 374 -29.48 4.55 17.64
CA LYS A 374 -30.94 4.27 17.39
C LYS A 374 -31.42 4.54 15.94
N ASN A 375 -32.57 3.93 15.60
CA ASN A 375 -33.18 3.86 14.26
C ASN A 375 -33.83 5.17 13.75
N GLU A 376 -34.07 6.17 14.62
CA GLU A 376 -34.77 7.43 14.26
C GLU A 376 -33.82 8.61 13.93
N LEU A 377 -32.54 8.34 13.73
CA LEU A 377 -31.52 9.40 13.64
C LEU A 377 -31.27 9.94 12.24
N SER A 378 -31.74 9.27 11.18
CA SER A 378 -31.49 9.71 9.81
C SER A 378 -32.15 11.06 9.51
N SER A 379 -33.38 11.28 9.97
CA SER A 379 -34.09 12.56 9.80
C SER A 379 -33.49 13.66 10.69
N ARG A 380 -33.13 13.33 11.94
CA ARG A 380 -32.48 14.26 12.87
C ARG A 380 -31.11 14.70 12.36
N LEU A 381 -30.30 13.77 11.85
CA LEU A 381 -29.00 14.08 11.26
C LEU A 381 -29.14 15.01 10.04
N VAL A 382 -30.14 14.78 9.19
CA VAL A 382 -30.42 15.66 8.05
C VAL A 382 -30.76 17.07 8.53
N GLY A 383 -31.62 17.22 9.54
CA GLY A 383 -31.95 18.53 10.12
C GLY A 383 -30.73 19.22 10.72
N GLU A 384 -29.95 18.50 11.53
CA GLU A 384 -28.72 18.98 12.16
C GLU A 384 -27.67 19.40 11.11
N TYR A 385 -27.54 18.63 10.03
CA TYR A 385 -26.66 18.96 8.90
C TYR A 385 -27.04 20.27 8.21
N TYR A 386 -28.33 20.52 7.97
CA TYR A 386 -28.74 21.77 7.31
C TYR A 386 -28.46 23.00 8.18
N ILE A 387 -28.70 22.91 9.49
CA ILE A 387 -28.34 23.98 10.43
C ILE A 387 -26.82 24.17 10.48
N TRP A 388 -26.07 23.07 10.48
CA TRP A 388 -24.61 23.08 10.41
C TRP A 388 -24.10 23.75 9.13
N LYS A 389 -24.70 23.44 7.98
CA LYS A 389 -24.38 24.06 6.69
C LYS A 389 -24.62 25.56 6.72
N GLU A 390 -25.78 26.01 7.21
CA GLU A 390 -26.09 27.45 7.34
C GLU A 390 -25.14 28.18 8.30
N LYS A 391 -24.73 27.55 9.41
CA LYS A 391 -23.71 28.09 10.31
C LYS A 391 -22.42 28.42 9.53
N TRP A 392 -21.92 27.46 8.74
CA TRP A 392 -20.67 27.64 7.99
C TRP A 392 -20.82 28.57 6.79
N ILE A 393 -21.99 28.65 6.16
CA ILE A 393 -22.26 29.66 5.12
C ILE A 393 -22.14 31.06 5.73
N ARG A 394 -22.75 31.28 6.90
CA ARG A 394 -22.66 32.55 7.64
C ARG A 394 -21.22 32.88 8.05
N GLU A 395 -20.48 31.90 8.57
CA GLU A 395 -19.07 32.09 8.95
C GLU A 395 -18.17 32.37 7.74
N PHE A 396 -18.41 31.70 6.61
CA PHE A 396 -17.68 31.95 5.37
C PHE A 396 -17.93 33.34 4.77
N GLN A 397 -19.17 33.84 4.87
CA GLN A 397 -19.50 35.19 4.44
C GLN A 397 -18.81 36.26 5.29
N ASN A 398 -18.61 35.99 6.58
CA ASN A 398 -17.96 36.92 7.51
C ASN A 398 -16.42 36.92 7.34
N ASP A 399 -15.82 35.74 7.23
CA ASP A 399 -14.37 35.61 7.02
C ASP A 399 -14.03 34.32 6.28
N SER A 400 -13.68 34.47 4.99
CA SER A 400 -13.29 33.35 4.13
C SER A 400 -12.04 32.59 4.59
N SER A 401 -11.21 33.17 5.47
CA SER A 401 -9.99 32.54 6.00
C SER A 401 -10.25 31.51 7.11
N VAL A 402 -11.47 31.48 7.68
CA VAL A 402 -11.86 30.61 8.81
C VAL A 402 -12.09 29.16 8.37
N ILE A 403 -12.26 28.88 7.07
CA ILE A 403 -12.51 27.51 6.60
C ILE A 403 -11.23 26.68 6.65
N SER A 404 -11.17 25.83 7.66
CA SER A 404 -10.20 24.75 7.68
C SER A 404 -10.65 23.56 6.84
N ASN A 405 -9.68 22.97 6.12
CA ASN A 405 -9.85 21.67 5.48
C ASN A 405 -9.54 20.50 6.45
N HIS A 406 -9.13 20.80 7.69
CA HIS A 406 -8.75 19.80 8.68
C HIS A 406 -9.93 19.44 9.58
N ALA A 407 -10.32 18.16 9.57
CA ALA A 407 -11.43 17.67 10.36
C ALA A 407 -11.29 17.98 11.87
N ILE A 408 -10.07 18.06 12.40
CA ILE A 408 -9.78 18.38 13.80
C ILE A 408 -10.18 19.82 14.14
N GLU A 409 -9.85 20.79 13.29
CA GLU A 409 -10.21 22.20 13.49
C GLU A 409 -11.72 22.42 13.32
N VAL A 410 -12.35 21.68 12.40
CA VAL A 410 -13.80 21.68 12.24
C VAL A 410 -14.50 21.09 13.48
N LEU A 411 -13.94 20.05 14.09
CA LEU A 411 -14.47 19.45 15.33
C LEU A 411 -14.36 20.43 16.52
N GLN A 412 -13.28 21.21 16.61
CA GLN A 412 -13.12 22.23 17.68
C GLN A 412 -14.22 23.31 17.62
N ASN A 413 -14.73 23.60 16.43
CA ASN A 413 -15.84 24.54 16.20
C ASN A 413 -17.22 23.87 16.24
N CYS A 414 -17.30 22.58 16.59
CA CYS A 414 -18.54 21.80 16.65
C CYS A 414 -18.97 21.60 18.11
N ASP A 415 -19.85 22.48 18.59
CA ASP A 415 -20.46 22.37 19.92
C ASP A 415 -21.27 21.06 20.01
N GLU A 416 -20.95 20.22 20.99
CA GLU A 416 -21.56 18.90 21.17
C GLU A 416 -23.01 18.96 21.66
N ASP A 417 -23.41 20.03 22.35
CA ASP A 417 -24.79 20.21 22.83
C ASP A 417 -25.71 20.68 21.70
N VAL A 418 -25.19 21.50 20.78
CA VAL A 418 -25.94 22.01 19.62
C VAL A 418 -25.94 21.00 18.46
N PHE A 419 -24.79 20.37 18.20
CA PHE A 419 -24.59 19.46 17.06
C PHE A 419 -24.08 18.07 17.50
N PRO A 420 -24.84 17.31 18.30
CA PRO A 420 -24.38 16.04 18.86
C PRO A 420 -24.11 14.94 17.83
N LEU A 421 -24.85 14.88 16.72
CA LEU A 421 -24.67 13.85 15.69
C LEU A 421 -23.54 14.21 14.74
N ILE A 422 -23.42 15.48 14.34
CA ILE A 422 -22.31 15.98 13.52
C ILE A 422 -21.01 15.84 14.30
N ASN A 423 -20.99 16.19 15.59
CA ASN A 423 -19.82 16.00 16.45
C ASN A 423 -19.36 14.54 16.48
N LYS A 424 -20.29 13.58 16.62
CA LYS A 424 -19.99 12.14 16.52
C LYS A 424 -19.44 11.74 15.15
N ILE A 425 -20.01 12.24 14.07
CA ILE A 425 -19.53 11.94 12.70
C ILE A 425 -18.13 12.51 12.45
N LEU A 426 -17.84 13.72 12.94
CA LEU A 426 -16.51 14.31 12.86
C LEU A 426 -15.50 13.51 13.69
N LYS A 427 -15.87 13.08 14.91
CA LYS A 427 -15.07 12.15 15.72
C LYS A 427 -14.81 10.83 14.98
N LEU A 428 -15.81 10.26 14.29
CA LEU A 428 -15.66 9.07 13.44
C LEU A 428 -14.69 9.31 12.28
N LEU A 429 -14.83 10.43 11.57
CA LEU A 429 -13.96 10.80 10.46
C LEU A 429 -12.48 10.90 10.87
N ILE A 430 -12.21 11.48 12.04
CA ILE A 430 -10.84 11.66 12.56
C ILE A 430 -10.24 10.33 13.05
N THR A 431 -11.07 9.44 13.59
CA THR A 431 -10.60 8.16 14.19
C THR A 431 -10.55 7.01 13.19
N LEU A 432 -11.18 7.14 12.02
CA LEU A 432 -11.19 6.10 10.99
C LEU A 432 -9.82 6.05 10.27
N PRO A 433 -9.14 4.89 10.21
CA PRO A 433 -7.84 4.77 9.57
C PRO A 433 -7.99 4.82 8.05
N ILE A 434 -7.87 6.03 7.48
CA ILE A 434 -8.10 6.29 6.06
C ILE A 434 -6.95 5.82 5.16
N SER A 435 -5.69 5.94 5.58
CA SER A 435 -4.56 5.39 4.82
C SER A 435 -3.36 5.21 5.73
N ASN A 436 -2.68 4.07 5.63
CA ASN A 436 -1.52 3.76 6.47
C ASN A 436 -0.18 4.14 5.80
N SER A 437 -0.19 4.84 4.66
CA SER A 437 0.99 4.99 3.81
C SER A 437 1.46 6.44 3.69
N SER A 438 1.85 7.07 4.79
CA SER A 438 2.85 8.15 4.65
C SER A 438 4.10 7.51 4.05
N SER A 439 4.54 7.97 2.88
CA SER A 439 5.62 7.36 2.08
C SER A 439 6.77 6.82 2.95
N GLU A 440 6.77 5.52 3.20
CA GLU A 440 7.73 4.84 4.06
C GLU A 440 9.07 4.75 3.34
N ARG A 441 9.72 5.87 2.99
CA ARG A 441 11.04 5.90 2.33
C ARG A 441 12.08 5.14 3.15
N SER A 442 12.15 3.81 3.10
CA SER A 442 13.29 3.02 3.64
C SER A 442 13.77 3.50 5.02
N PHE A 443 12.83 3.98 5.83
CA PHE A 443 13.03 4.55 7.16
C PHE A 443 12.11 3.80 8.10
N SER A 444 12.04 2.47 7.98
CA SER A 444 11.77 1.75 9.20
C SER A 444 12.90 2.19 10.15
N SER A 445 12.55 2.80 11.28
CA SER A 445 13.48 3.05 12.36
C SER A 445 14.33 1.80 12.60
N LEU A 446 13.68 0.63 12.46
CA LEU A 446 14.27 -0.70 12.32
C LEU A 446 15.46 -0.82 11.36
N ARG A 447 15.48 -0.28 10.13
CA ARG A 447 16.64 -0.38 9.22
C ARG A 447 17.82 0.48 9.68
N ARG A 448 17.55 1.61 10.36
CA ARG A 448 18.58 2.43 11.01
C ARG A 448 19.08 1.79 12.32
N LEU A 449 18.23 1.03 12.99
CA LEU A 449 18.55 0.32 14.23
C LEU A 449 19.31 -0.99 13.95
N LYS A 450 18.82 -1.82 13.02
CA LYS A 450 19.47 -2.99 12.42
C LYS A 450 20.50 -2.57 11.37
N THR A 451 21.54 -1.88 11.79
CA THR A 451 22.75 -1.74 10.99
C THR A 451 23.45 -3.09 10.84
N TRP A 452 24.10 -3.36 9.70
CA TRP A 452 24.82 -4.61 9.47
C TRP A 452 25.90 -4.91 10.54
N LEU A 453 26.38 -3.88 11.24
CA LEU A 453 27.40 -4.00 12.30
C LEU A 453 26.86 -4.60 13.60
N ARG A 454 25.54 -4.78 13.74
CA ARG A 454 24.90 -5.31 14.96
C ARG A 454 24.44 -6.75 14.73
N SER A 455 25.39 -7.66 14.60
CA SER A 455 25.15 -9.10 14.40
C SER A 455 24.49 -9.81 15.60
N THR A 456 24.61 -9.28 16.82
CA THR A 456 24.09 -9.87 18.06
C THR A 456 22.84 -9.15 18.61
N MET A 457 21.91 -8.78 17.74
CA MET A 457 20.72 -8.00 18.12
C MET A 457 19.53 -8.91 18.46
N CYS A 458 19.28 -9.13 19.74
CA CYS A 458 18.08 -9.84 20.24
C CYS A 458 16.81 -8.95 20.18
N GLU A 459 15.63 -9.59 20.17
CA GLU A 459 14.29 -8.98 20.12
C GLU A 459 14.12 -7.85 21.17
N THR A 460 14.45 -8.15 22.42
CA THR A 460 14.30 -7.23 23.57
C THR A 460 15.11 -5.95 23.38
N ARG A 461 16.36 -6.07 22.90
CA ARG A 461 17.23 -4.93 22.63
C ARG A 461 16.75 -4.12 21.43
N LEU A 462 16.25 -4.80 20.39
CA LEU A 462 15.69 -4.15 19.21
C LEU A 462 14.44 -3.33 19.57
N THR A 463 13.52 -3.93 20.32
CA THR A 463 12.31 -3.30 20.82
C THR A 463 12.62 -2.09 21.70
N GLY A 464 13.55 -2.23 22.66
CA GLY A 464 13.97 -1.13 23.52
C GLY A 464 14.55 0.05 22.72
N LEU A 465 15.45 -0.22 21.77
CA LEU A 465 16.01 0.82 20.91
C LEU A 465 14.98 1.44 19.96
N ALA A 466 14.00 0.65 19.50
CA ALA A 466 12.91 1.15 18.66
C ALA A 466 12.00 2.10 19.44
N LEU A 467 11.62 1.74 20.67
CA LEU A 467 10.83 2.60 21.55
C LEU A 467 11.56 3.92 21.85
N LEU A 468 12.85 3.87 22.18
CA LEU A 468 13.67 5.07 22.39
C LEU A 468 13.75 5.97 21.16
N ASN A 469 13.82 5.38 19.96
CA ASN A 469 13.91 6.13 18.72
C ASN A 469 12.54 6.67 18.25
N ILE A 470 11.43 6.03 18.65
CA ILE A 470 10.07 6.50 18.34
C ILE A 470 9.68 7.62 19.32
N HIS A 471 9.88 7.40 20.61
CA HIS A 471 9.50 8.32 21.69
C HIS A 471 10.69 9.16 22.17
N ARG A 472 11.30 9.90 21.24
CA ARG A 472 12.50 10.74 21.47
C ARG A 472 12.22 11.92 22.39
N ASP A 473 10.96 12.29 22.44
CA ASP A 473 10.31 13.38 23.14
C ASP A 473 9.96 13.06 24.60
N ILE A 474 10.02 11.78 24.99
CA ILE A 474 9.84 11.37 26.39
C ILE A 474 11.18 11.49 27.11
N ALA A 475 11.28 12.43 28.04
CA ALA A 475 12.46 12.57 28.89
C ALA A 475 12.61 11.35 29.81
N ILE A 476 13.80 10.74 29.79
CA ILE A 476 14.12 9.59 30.62
C ILE A 476 14.75 10.09 31.91
N ASP A 477 14.15 9.73 33.04
CA ASP A 477 14.71 9.96 34.38
C ASP A 477 15.94 9.06 34.58
N ILE A 478 17.12 9.65 34.45
CA ILE A 478 18.41 8.96 34.51
C ILE A 478 18.63 8.37 35.91
N GLU A 479 18.21 9.05 36.98
CA GLU A 479 18.41 8.59 38.35
C GLU A 479 17.59 7.34 38.66
N LYS A 480 16.31 7.32 38.24
CA LYS A 480 15.49 6.10 38.33
C LYS A 480 16.08 4.95 37.54
N LEU A 481 16.66 5.22 36.38
CA LEU A 481 17.27 4.20 35.54
C LEU A 481 18.52 3.61 36.20
N ILE A 482 19.40 4.46 36.76
CA ILE A 482 20.56 4.05 37.55
C ILE A 482 20.11 3.22 38.76
N GLN A 483 19.10 3.67 39.49
CA GLN A 483 18.58 2.97 40.66
C GLN A 483 18.01 1.60 40.28
N ARG A 484 17.25 1.51 39.18
CA ARG A 484 16.73 0.24 38.66
C ARG A 484 17.87 -0.70 38.24
N PHE A 485 18.88 -0.18 37.54
CA PHE A 485 20.03 -0.97 37.10
C PHE A 485 20.84 -1.48 38.30
N SER A 486 21.03 -0.65 39.33
CA SER A 486 21.74 -1.00 40.58
C SER A 486 21.10 -2.17 41.33
N LYS A 487 19.77 -2.36 41.18
CA LYS A 487 18.99 -3.44 41.80
C LYS A 487 19.02 -4.75 40.99
N SER A 488 19.51 -4.74 39.75
CA SER A 488 19.60 -5.94 38.91
C SER A 488 20.84 -6.78 39.23
N LYS A 489 20.72 -8.11 39.20
CA LYS A 489 21.87 -9.03 39.38
C LYS A 489 22.86 -8.82 38.23
N ARG A 490 24.09 -8.39 38.55
CA ARG A 490 25.17 -8.02 37.61
C ARG A 490 25.73 -9.17 36.75
N LYS A 491 25.15 -10.37 36.78
CA LYS A 491 25.66 -11.53 36.03
C LYS A 491 24.95 -11.62 34.68
N ILE A 492 25.58 -11.03 33.65
CA ILE A 492 25.33 -11.43 32.27
C ILE A 492 26.06 -12.78 32.10
N PRO A 493 25.37 -13.90 31.81
CA PRO A 493 26.06 -15.12 31.44
C PRO A 493 26.73 -14.87 30.10
N PHE A 494 28.03 -14.61 30.12
CA PHE A 494 28.87 -14.74 28.95
C PHE A 494 29.02 -16.24 28.66
N ALA A 495 28.05 -16.80 27.93
CA ALA A 495 28.28 -18.03 27.21
C ALA A 495 29.24 -17.69 26.06
N ILE A 496 30.44 -18.24 26.13
CA ILE A 496 31.45 -18.24 25.05
C ILE A 496 30.95 -19.15 23.93
#